data_AF-A0A034VBR4-F1
#
_entry.id   AF-A0A034VBR4-F1
#
_cell.length_a   1.000
_cell.length_b   1.000
_cell.length_c   1.000
_cell.angle_alpha   90.00
_cell.angle_beta   90.00
_cell.angle_gamma   90.00
#
_symmetry.space_group_name_H-M   'P 1'
#
loop_
_entity.id
_entity.type
_entity.pdbx_description
1 polymer ?
#
loop_
_entity_poly.entity_id
_entity_poly.type
_entity_poly.pdbx_seq_one_letter_code
_entity_poly.pdbx_strand_id
1 'polypeptide(L)'
;MESLTSPFVIYWGMHIISLVLSIVITVIYWSVLYDAAESSLNATNVLTHACNSIFMFIDLLIVAHPLRLLHMFLPALFGIIFAIFSVIYQTCGGKNRRGKPYIYHVIDWREPLNATLVVLGVLLLTCCIYLILFTIYKLRTLLYRRINNASYYFPTTTPHTGGAEKSANGTLPKTVKGTGIQHSPSGISMVFGNFNTPTGYHNEAFTSSTEKLERY
;
A
#
# COMPACT_ATOMS: atom_id res chain seq x y z
N MET A 1 -10.44 -19.28 2.30
CA MET A 1 -11.26 -18.05 2.28
C MET A 1 -11.06 -17.20 3.54
N GLU A 2 -10.80 -17.79 4.71
CA GLU A 2 -10.61 -17.05 5.98
C GLU A 2 -9.47 -16.02 5.99
N SER A 3 -8.44 -16.17 5.14
CA SER A 3 -7.34 -15.19 5.08
C SER A 3 -7.72 -13.89 4.36
N LEU A 4 -8.67 -13.93 3.40
CA LEU A 4 -9.11 -12.76 2.63
C LEU A 4 -9.98 -11.83 3.47
N THR A 5 -10.63 -12.36 4.51
CA THR A 5 -11.48 -11.63 5.45
C THR A 5 -10.72 -11.13 6.68
N SER A 6 -9.39 -11.31 6.73
CA SER A 6 -8.59 -10.77 7.83
C SER A 6 -8.68 -9.23 7.83
N PRO A 7 -8.98 -8.60 8.98
CA PRO A 7 -9.04 -7.15 9.10
C PRO A 7 -7.78 -6.44 8.57
N PHE A 8 -6.62 -7.09 8.72
CA PHE A 8 -5.35 -6.58 8.22
C PHE A 8 -5.30 -6.48 6.69
N VAL A 9 -5.82 -7.49 5.97
CA VAL A 9 -5.82 -7.51 4.51
C VAL A 9 -6.74 -6.45 3.95
N ILE A 10 -7.92 -6.30 4.57
CA ILE A 10 -8.89 -5.27 4.22
C ILE A 10 -8.29 -3.88 4.47
N TYR A 11 -7.72 -3.66 5.65
CA TYR A 11 -7.04 -2.40 6.00
C TYR A 11 -5.92 -2.07 5.02
N TRP A 12 -5.07 -3.03 4.69
CA TRP A 12 -3.95 -2.82 3.77
C TRP A 12 -4.44 -2.47 2.35
N GLY A 13 -5.48 -3.15 1.86
CA GLY A 13 -6.10 -2.83 0.57
C GLY A 13 -6.72 -1.44 0.57
N MET A 14 -7.48 -1.09 1.60
CA MET A 14 -8.07 0.24 1.77
C MET A 14 -7.01 1.33 1.86
N HIS A 15 -5.92 1.06 2.58
CA HIS A 15 -4.79 1.99 2.68
C HIS A 15 -4.15 2.26 1.31
N ILE A 16 -3.90 1.22 0.50
CA ILE A 16 -3.38 1.37 -0.87
C ILE A 16 -4.33 2.21 -1.73
N ILE A 17 -5.64 1.93 -1.67
CA ILE A 17 -6.65 2.68 -2.41
C ILE A 17 -6.62 4.16 -2.00
N SER A 18 -6.69 4.46 -0.70
CA SER A 18 -6.67 5.82 -0.16
C SER A 18 -5.39 6.57 -0.51
N LEU A 19 -4.24 5.88 -0.47
CA LEU A 19 -2.94 6.48 -0.77
C LEU A 19 -2.91 6.99 -2.21
N VAL A 20 -3.38 6.18 -3.16
CA VAL A 20 -3.35 6.53 -4.60
C VAL A 20 -4.44 7.54 -4.92
N LEU A 21 -5.67 7.32 -4.43
CA LEU A 21 -6.80 8.20 -4.70
C LEU A 21 -6.61 9.60 -4.12
N SER A 22 -5.97 9.74 -2.95
CA SER A 22 -5.73 11.07 -2.38
C SER A 22 -4.95 11.96 -3.36
N ILE A 23 -3.90 11.44 -3.98
CA ILE A 23 -3.08 12.17 -4.96
C ILE A 23 -3.84 12.37 -6.27
N VAL A 24 -4.55 11.35 -6.77
CA VAL A 24 -5.36 11.46 -8.00
C VAL A 24 -6.45 12.52 -7.86
N ILE A 25 -7.16 12.55 -6.72
CA ILE A 25 -8.20 13.54 -6.41
C ILE A 25 -7.59 14.94 -6.36
N THR A 26 -6.42 15.11 -5.72
CA THR A 26 -5.72 16.39 -5.70
C THR A 26 -5.40 16.87 -7.11
N VAL A 27 -4.77 16.03 -7.93
CA VAL A 27 -4.39 16.39 -9.29
C VAL A 27 -5.63 16.78 -10.11
N ILE A 28 -6.66 15.95 -10.14
CA ILE A 28 -7.87 16.21 -10.93
C ILE A 28 -8.62 17.44 -10.42
N TYR A 29 -8.71 17.60 -9.10
CA TYR A 29 -9.39 18.74 -8.51
C TYR A 29 -8.73 20.05 -8.94
N TRP A 30 -7.43 20.19 -8.70
CA TRP A 30 -6.75 21.45 -8.96
C TRP A 30 -6.46 21.73 -10.45
N SER A 31 -6.36 20.69 -11.29
CA SER A 31 -6.08 20.88 -12.72
C SER A 31 -7.32 20.97 -13.61
N VAL A 32 -8.42 20.31 -13.25
CA VAL A 32 -9.59 20.19 -14.14
C VAL A 32 -10.87 20.72 -13.50
N LEU A 33 -11.11 20.45 -12.22
CA LEU A 33 -12.40 20.74 -11.57
C LEU A 33 -12.44 22.09 -10.83
N TYR A 34 -11.29 22.61 -10.41
CA TYR A 34 -11.21 23.84 -9.65
C TYR A 34 -11.55 25.02 -10.54
N ASP A 35 -12.61 25.71 -10.16
CA ASP A 35 -13.05 26.94 -10.79
C ASP A 35 -13.13 28.01 -9.70
N ALA A 36 -12.34 29.07 -9.83
CA ALA A 36 -12.31 30.17 -8.86
C ALA A 36 -13.65 30.93 -8.80
N ALA A 37 -14.47 30.87 -9.86
CA ALA A 37 -15.80 31.48 -9.88
C ALA A 37 -16.84 30.62 -9.15
N GLU A 38 -16.66 29.29 -9.11
CA GLU A 38 -17.63 28.36 -8.54
C GLU A 38 -17.18 27.69 -7.22
N SER A 39 -15.89 27.72 -6.90
CA SER A 39 -15.29 27.04 -5.74
C SER A 39 -14.57 28.04 -4.86
N SER A 40 -15.16 28.36 -3.70
CA SER A 40 -14.50 29.18 -2.69
C SER A 40 -13.29 28.44 -2.10
N LEU A 41 -12.16 29.16 -1.97
CA LEU A 41 -10.95 28.70 -1.28
C LEU A 41 -11.14 28.68 0.25
N ASN A 42 -12.05 27.84 0.71
CA ASN A 42 -12.33 27.67 2.13
C ASN A 42 -11.45 26.55 2.72
N ALA A 43 -11.25 26.59 4.04
CA ALA A 43 -10.43 25.60 4.76
C ALA A 43 -10.83 24.15 4.44
N THR A 44 -12.13 23.84 4.35
CA THR A 44 -12.62 22.49 4.01
C THR A 44 -12.21 22.05 2.61
N ASN A 45 -12.18 22.96 1.64
CA ASN A 45 -11.81 22.67 0.26
C ASN A 45 -10.32 22.29 0.19
N VAL A 46 -9.47 23.16 0.75
CA VAL A 46 -8.02 22.91 0.83
C VAL A 46 -7.71 21.65 1.63
N LEU A 47 -8.39 21.42 2.76
CA LEU A 47 -8.20 20.24 3.59
C LEU A 47 -8.53 18.95 2.82
N THR A 48 -9.66 18.93 2.12
CA THR A 48 -10.15 17.76 1.39
C THR A 48 -9.31 17.44 0.16
N HIS A 49 -8.86 18.47 -0.56
CA HIS A 49 -8.22 18.30 -1.87
C HIS A 49 -6.71 18.50 -1.88
N ALA A 50 -6.10 19.15 -0.89
CA ALA A 50 -4.63 19.34 -0.83
C ALA A 50 -4.01 18.67 0.41
N CYS A 51 -4.56 18.92 1.59
CA CYS A 51 -4.00 18.32 2.81
C CYS A 51 -4.16 16.80 2.85
N ASN A 52 -5.25 16.26 2.30
CA ASN A 52 -5.47 14.82 2.19
C ASN A 52 -4.28 14.09 1.49
N SER A 53 -3.83 14.59 0.33
CA SER A 53 -2.66 14.01 -0.35
C SER A 53 -1.37 14.19 0.43
N ILE A 54 -1.20 15.32 1.13
CA ILE A 54 -0.01 15.57 1.96
C ILE A 54 0.07 14.55 3.09
N PHE A 55 -1.04 14.31 3.79
CA PHE A 55 -1.08 13.34 4.89
C PHE A 55 -0.81 11.92 4.42
N MET A 56 -1.42 11.51 3.30
CA MET A 56 -1.15 10.18 2.74
C MET A 56 0.29 10.05 2.22
N PHE A 57 0.88 11.12 1.69
CA PHE A 57 2.28 11.12 1.28
C PHE A 57 3.23 11.01 2.47
N ILE A 58 2.96 11.73 3.57
CA ILE A 58 3.72 11.59 4.82
C ILE A 58 3.57 10.17 5.37
N ASP A 59 2.36 9.60 5.34
CA ASP A 59 2.10 8.24 5.78
C ASP A 59 2.96 7.22 5.01
N LEU A 60 3.06 7.36 3.68
CA LEU A 60 3.95 6.54 2.85
C LEU A 60 5.43 6.58 3.29
N LEU A 61 5.89 7.73 3.77
CA LEU A 61 7.27 7.93 4.21
C LEU A 61 7.52 7.35 5.62
N ILE A 62 6.54 7.46 6.51
CA ILE A 62 6.66 7.03 7.91
C ILE A 62 6.29 5.55 8.05
N VAL A 63 5.10 5.17 7.61
CA VAL A 63 4.54 3.85 7.84
C VAL A 63 5.16 2.85 6.87
N ALA A 64 5.59 1.70 7.39
CA ALA A 64 6.27 0.67 6.60
C ALA A 64 5.29 -0.26 5.86
N HIS A 65 4.20 0.28 5.28
CA HIS A 65 3.29 -0.53 4.48
C HIS A 65 3.95 -0.98 3.17
N PRO A 66 3.97 -2.29 2.88
CA PRO A 66 4.55 -2.77 1.64
C PRO A 66 3.66 -2.42 0.44
N LEU A 67 4.23 -1.76 -0.56
CA LEU A 67 3.61 -1.60 -1.88
C LEU A 67 4.11 -2.69 -2.82
N ARG A 68 3.18 -3.36 -3.51
CA ARG A 68 3.47 -4.43 -4.49
C ARG A 68 2.86 -4.06 -5.83
N LEU A 69 3.57 -4.24 -6.94
CA LEU A 69 3.03 -3.91 -8.27
C LEU A 69 1.69 -4.60 -8.57
N LEU A 70 1.51 -5.83 -8.08
CA LEU A 70 0.27 -6.58 -8.23
C LEU A 70 -0.94 -5.92 -7.57
N HIS A 71 -0.79 -4.98 -6.63
CA HIS A 71 -1.93 -4.28 -6.01
C HIS A 71 -2.42 -3.06 -6.79
N MET A 72 -1.82 -2.75 -7.94
CA MET A 72 -2.25 -1.65 -8.81
C MET A 72 -3.71 -1.78 -9.24
N PHE A 73 -4.24 -3.02 -9.35
CA PHE A 73 -5.65 -3.21 -9.69
C PHE A 73 -6.62 -2.68 -8.62
N LEU A 74 -6.21 -2.54 -7.35
CA LEU A 74 -7.10 -2.10 -6.27
C LEU A 74 -7.64 -0.68 -6.51
N PRO A 75 -6.80 0.37 -6.66
CA PRO A 75 -7.31 1.70 -6.95
C PRO A 75 -7.97 1.81 -8.34
N ALA A 76 -7.48 1.05 -9.34
CA ALA A 76 -8.09 1.02 -10.66
C ALA A 76 -9.52 0.44 -10.63
N LEU A 77 -9.72 -0.67 -9.91
CA LEU A 77 -11.03 -1.29 -9.71
C LEU A 77 -11.98 -0.35 -8.97
N PHE A 78 -11.48 0.36 -7.95
CA PHE A 78 -12.27 1.39 -7.28
C PHE A 78 -12.73 2.48 -8.26
N GLY A 79 -11.84 2.94 -9.15
CA GLY A 79 -12.18 3.89 -10.21
C GLY A 79 -13.25 3.36 -11.18
N ILE A 80 -13.17 2.08 -11.56
CA ILE A 80 -14.19 1.43 -12.41
C ILE A 80 -15.54 1.35 -11.69
N ILE A 81 -15.55 0.96 -10.42
CA ILE A 81 -16.77 0.92 -9.60
C ILE A 81 -17.41 2.31 -9.53
N PHE A 82 -16.60 3.35 -9.32
CA PHE A 82 -17.07 4.74 -9.32
C PHE A 82 -17.63 5.16 -10.70
N ALA A 83 -16.98 4.78 -11.79
CA ALA A 83 -17.47 5.07 -13.14
C ALA A 83 -18.85 4.43 -13.39
N ILE A 84 -19.01 3.14 -13.06
CA ILE A 84 -20.30 2.43 -13.15
C ILE A 84 -21.36 3.12 -12.28
N PHE A 85 -21.02 3.42 -11.03
CA PHE A 85 -21.89 4.15 -10.12
C PHE A 85 -22.33 5.50 -10.72
N SER A 86 -21.42 6.25 -11.35
CA SER A 86 -21.72 7.56 -11.90
C SER A 86 -22.72 7.51 -13.06
N VAL A 87 -22.65 6.46 -13.89
CA VAL A 87 -23.64 6.20 -14.95
C VAL A 87 -25.00 5.95 -14.33
N ILE A 88 -25.08 4.99 -13.40
CA ILE A 88 -26.33 4.61 -12.73
C ILE A 88 -26.94 5.83 -12.03
N TYR A 89 -26.14 6.56 -11.25
CA TYR A 89 -26.55 7.75 -10.53
C TYR A 89 -27.22 8.79 -11.44
N GLN A 90 -26.62 9.08 -12.60
CA GLN A 90 -27.17 10.04 -13.56
C GLN A 90 -28.44 9.51 -14.24
N THR A 91 -28.47 8.23 -14.65
CA THR A 91 -29.66 7.63 -15.28
C THR A 91 -30.87 7.54 -14.34
N CYS A 92 -30.64 7.41 -13.03
CA CYS A 92 -31.68 7.47 -12.00
C CYS A 92 -32.10 8.90 -11.62
N GLY A 93 -31.63 9.93 -12.34
CA GLY A 93 -32.00 11.33 -12.10
C GLY A 93 -31.23 12.00 -10.96
N GLY A 94 -30.09 11.44 -10.55
CA GLY A 94 -29.19 12.04 -9.56
C GLY A 94 -28.71 13.43 -9.98
N LYS A 95 -28.56 14.32 -8.99
CA LYS A 95 -28.16 15.72 -9.20
C LYS A 95 -27.00 16.07 -8.28
N ASN A 96 -26.05 16.87 -8.78
CA ASN A 96 -25.01 17.40 -7.90
C ASN A 96 -25.57 18.43 -6.90
N ARG A 97 -24.68 18.94 -6.04
CA ARG A 97 -24.99 19.98 -5.05
C ARG A 97 -25.57 21.27 -5.63
N ARG A 98 -25.47 21.47 -6.94
CA ARG A 98 -25.99 22.64 -7.68
C ARG A 98 -27.24 22.30 -8.50
N GLY A 99 -27.81 21.11 -8.34
CA GLY A 99 -29.02 20.68 -9.05
C GLY A 99 -28.79 20.29 -10.52
N LYS A 100 -27.55 20.27 -11.02
CA LYS A 100 -27.24 19.87 -12.40
C LYS A 100 -27.28 18.34 -12.53
N PRO A 101 -27.70 17.79 -13.69
CA PRO A 101 -27.94 16.36 -13.89
C PRO A 101 -26.66 15.56 -14.18
N TYR A 102 -25.60 15.81 -13.42
CA TYR A 102 -24.31 15.11 -13.49
C TYR A 102 -23.56 15.33 -12.18
N ILE A 103 -22.64 14.42 -11.81
CA ILE A 103 -21.80 14.57 -10.62
C ILE A 103 -20.75 15.65 -10.86
N TYR A 104 -19.93 15.47 -11.91
CA TYR A 104 -18.96 16.45 -12.41
C TYR A 104 -19.21 16.70 -13.89
N HIS A 105 -18.98 17.92 -14.35
CA HIS A 105 -19.22 18.30 -15.74
C HIS A 105 -18.38 17.48 -16.72
N VAL A 106 -17.17 17.07 -16.32
CA VAL A 106 -16.25 16.25 -17.13
C VAL A 106 -16.70 14.81 -17.35
N ILE A 107 -17.64 14.31 -16.55
CA ILE A 107 -18.22 12.97 -16.68
C ILE A 107 -19.73 13.06 -16.87
N ASP A 108 -20.17 13.99 -17.72
CA ASP A 108 -21.57 14.07 -18.12
C ASP A 108 -21.90 12.97 -19.14
N TRP A 109 -22.67 11.97 -18.70
CA TRP A 109 -23.04 10.81 -19.52
C TRP A 109 -24.03 11.12 -20.65
N ARG A 110 -24.51 12.36 -20.78
CA ARG A 110 -25.20 12.83 -21.99
C ARG A 110 -24.24 12.94 -23.18
N GLU A 111 -22.95 13.11 -22.92
CA GLU A 111 -21.86 13.06 -23.90
C GLU A 111 -20.96 11.85 -23.62
N PRO A 112 -21.42 10.63 -23.92
CA PRO A 112 -20.79 9.40 -23.44
C PRO A 112 -19.35 9.23 -23.94
N LEU A 113 -19.01 9.75 -25.13
CA LEU A 113 -17.65 9.70 -25.66
C LEU A 113 -16.68 10.50 -24.79
N ASN A 114 -17.01 11.76 -24.49
CA ASN A 114 -16.18 12.65 -23.67
C ASN A 114 -16.04 12.10 -22.26
N ALA A 115 -17.15 11.67 -21.64
CA ALA A 115 -17.14 11.06 -20.31
C ALA A 115 -16.27 9.79 -20.26
N THR A 116 -16.37 8.92 -21.28
CA THR A 116 -15.55 7.70 -21.36
C THR A 116 -14.07 8.03 -21.50
N LEU A 117 -13.69 9.01 -22.34
CA LEU A 117 -12.30 9.45 -22.49
C LEU A 117 -11.74 10.00 -21.17
N VAL A 118 -12.53 10.77 -20.43
CA VAL A 118 -12.13 11.27 -19.10
C VAL A 118 -11.92 10.11 -18.13
N VAL A 119 -12.84 9.15 -18.08
CA VAL A 119 -12.69 7.96 -17.21
C VAL A 119 -11.42 7.18 -17.56
N LEU A 120 -11.15 6.94 -18.85
CA LEU A 120 -9.94 6.25 -19.29
C LEU A 120 -8.67 7.05 -18.93
N GLY A 121 -8.70 8.38 -19.11
CA GLY A 121 -7.60 9.26 -18.72
C GLY A 121 -7.32 9.22 -17.22
N VAL A 122 -8.36 9.21 -16.38
CA VAL A 122 -8.23 9.09 -14.92
C VAL A 122 -7.73 7.71 -14.50
N LEU A 123 -8.15 6.64 -15.17
CA LEU A 123 -7.63 5.29 -14.91
C LEU A 123 -6.14 5.20 -15.28
N LEU A 124 -5.74 5.77 -16.41
CA LEU A 124 -4.34 5.86 -16.80
C LEU A 124 -3.52 6.67 -15.79
N LEU A 125 -4.03 7.83 -15.39
CA LEU A 125 -3.41 8.66 -14.34
C LEU A 125 -3.25 7.88 -13.03
N THR A 126 -4.26 7.11 -12.63
CA THR A 126 -4.23 6.26 -11.44
C THR A 126 -3.08 5.25 -11.51
N CYS A 127 -2.92 4.58 -12.66
CA CYS A 127 -1.79 3.67 -12.88
C CYS A 127 -0.44 4.40 -12.83
N CYS A 128 -0.31 5.57 -13.46
CA CYS A 128 0.92 6.37 -13.44
C CYS A 128 1.29 6.79 -12.00
N ILE A 129 0.34 7.31 -11.24
CA ILE A 129 0.53 7.70 -9.83
C ILE A 129 0.94 6.47 -8.99
N TYR A 130 0.31 5.32 -9.22
CA TYR A 130 0.69 4.08 -8.53
C TYR A 130 2.17 3.72 -8.75
N LEU A 131 2.64 3.79 -10.01
CA LEU A 131 4.03 3.50 -10.36
C LEU A 131 5.02 4.48 -9.73
N ILE A 132 4.66 5.77 -9.67
CA ILE A 132 5.47 6.80 -9.01
C ILE A 132 5.59 6.48 -7.51
N LEU A 133 4.47 6.22 -6.83
CA LEU A 133 4.47 5.88 -5.41
C LEU A 133 5.21 4.59 -5.10
N PHE A 134 5.07 3.59 -5.97
CA PHE A 134 5.83 2.34 -5.86
C PHE A 134 7.34 2.59 -5.99
N THR A 135 7.76 3.48 -6.90
CA THR A 135 9.16 3.86 -7.07
C THR A 135 9.70 4.57 -5.82
N ILE A 136 8.93 5.50 -5.25
CA ILE A 136 9.27 6.19 -4.00
C ILE A 136 9.41 5.21 -2.84
N TYR A 137 8.47 4.26 -2.71
CA TYR A 137 8.53 3.20 -1.72
C TYR A 137 9.81 2.35 -1.87
N LYS A 138 10.15 1.95 -3.10
CA LYS A 138 11.38 1.19 -3.37
C LYS A 138 12.62 2.00 -3.06
N LEU A 139 12.67 3.28 -3.46
CA LEU A 139 13.78 4.17 -3.16
C LEU A 139 13.98 4.33 -1.65
N ARG A 140 12.91 4.58 -0.88
CA ARG A 140 12.95 4.62 0.59
C ARG A 140 13.55 3.35 1.17
N THR A 141 13.07 2.19 0.72
CA THR A 141 13.54 0.89 1.21
C THR A 141 15.03 0.68 0.89
N LEU A 142 15.46 1.09 -0.32
CA LEU A 142 16.87 1.03 -0.73
C LEU A 142 17.74 1.96 0.11
N LEU A 143 17.32 3.21 0.36
CA LEU A 143 18.03 4.17 1.18
C LEU A 143 18.17 3.69 2.62
N TYR A 144 17.08 3.20 3.22
CA TYR A 144 17.10 2.62 4.56
C TYR A 144 18.12 1.47 4.65
N ARG A 145 18.13 0.58 3.66
CA ARG A 145 19.08 -0.53 3.59
C ARG A 145 20.53 -0.06 3.44
N ARG A 146 20.77 0.95 2.60
CA ARG A 146 22.11 1.53 2.37
C ARG A 146 22.65 2.20 3.63
N ILE A 147 21.82 3.00 4.32
CA ILE A 147 22.23 3.74 5.53
C ILE A 147 22.52 2.78 6.68
N ASN A 148 21.70 1.73 6.85
CA ASN A 148 21.84 0.79 7.97
C ASN A 148 22.76 -0.40 7.68
N ASN A 149 23.47 -0.42 6.54
CA ASN A 149 24.33 -1.52 6.10
C ASN A 149 23.66 -2.91 6.20
N ALA A 150 22.34 -2.98 5.95
CA ALA A 150 21.60 -4.22 6.13
C ALA A 150 21.98 -5.23 5.02
N SER A 151 22.63 -6.32 5.43
CA SER A 151 23.01 -7.43 4.56
C SER A 151 21.78 -8.27 4.21
N TYR A 152 21.65 -8.65 2.94
CA TYR A 152 20.56 -9.50 2.47
C TYR A 152 20.99 -10.95 2.64
N TYR A 153 20.35 -11.66 3.57
CA TYR A 153 20.52 -13.09 3.71
C TYR A 153 19.48 -13.77 2.81
N PHE A 154 19.94 -14.42 1.72
CA PHE A 154 19.09 -15.32 0.96
C PHE A 154 18.85 -16.57 1.81
N PRO A 155 17.60 -17.06 1.96
CA PRO A 155 17.33 -18.34 2.61
C PRO A 155 18.00 -19.53 1.91
N THR A 156 18.51 -19.34 0.69
CA THR A 156 19.11 -20.38 -0.14
C THR A 156 20.58 -20.68 0.16
N THR A 157 21.18 -20.00 1.14
CA THR A 157 22.44 -20.44 1.73
C THR A 157 22.20 -20.74 3.20
N THR A 158 21.37 -21.75 3.48
CA THR A 158 21.66 -22.56 4.66
C THR A 158 23.12 -22.99 4.51
N PRO A 159 24.05 -22.61 5.42
CA PRO A 159 25.23 -23.43 5.57
C PRO A 159 24.68 -24.82 5.78
N HIS A 160 25.06 -25.76 4.91
CA HIS A 160 24.82 -27.16 5.22
C HIS A 160 25.53 -27.36 6.57
N THR A 161 24.78 -27.45 7.65
CA THR A 161 25.24 -28.06 8.91
C THR A 161 25.34 -29.56 8.62
N GLY A 162 26.23 -29.90 7.69
CA GLY A 162 26.77 -31.23 7.55
C GLY A 162 27.71 -31.42 8.73
N GLY A 163 27.24 -32.17 9.72
CA GLY A 163 28.07 -32.65 10.82
C GLY A 163 28.36 -31.60 11.89
N ALA A 164 27.88 -31.88 13.10
CA ALA A 164 28.57 -31.42 14.29
C ALA A 164 29.97 -32.05 14.33
N GLU A 165 30.96 -31.46 13.65
CA GLU A 165 32.34 -31.69 14.02
C GLU A 165 32.56 -31.00 15.36
N LYS A 166 32.51 -31.82 16.42
CA LYS A 166 33.08 -31.48 17.72
C LYS A 166 34.55 -31.12 17.49
N SER A 167 34.83 -29.82 17.42
CA SER A 167 36.21 -29.35 17.56
C SER A 167 36.68 -29.68 18.96
N ALA A 168 37.39 -30.79 19.09
CA ALA A 168 38.23 -31.11 20.23
C ALA A 168 39.43 -30.17 20.18
N ASN A 169 39.23 -28.91 20.59
CA ASN A 169 40.20 -28.04 21.26
C ASN A 169 39.59 -26.66 21.46
N GLY A 170 39.58 -26.20 22.72
CA GLY A 170 38.88 -25.01 23.18
C GLY A 170 39.38 -23.70 22.57
N THR A 171 38.77 -23.28 21.46
CA THR A 171 38.82 -21.88 21.03
C THR A 171 37.46 -21.49 20.47
N LEU A 172 36.76 -20.58 21.15
CA LEU A 172 35.49 -20.03 20.69
C LEU A 172 35.64 -19.41 19.29
N PRO A 173 34.69 -19.64 18.36
CA PRO A 173 34.62 -18.83 17.15
C PRO A 173 34.29 -17.39 17.53
N LYS A 174 35.20 -16.48 17.17
CA LYS A 174 35.02 -15.04 17.31
C LYS A 174 33.90 -14.58 16.35
N THR A 175 32.94 -13.85 16.92
CA THR A 175 32.03 -12.91 16.25
C THR A 175 30.76 -13.51 15.64
N VAL A 176 29.74 -13.73 16.49
CA VAL A 176 28.35 -13.53 16.05
C VAL A 176 27.91 -12.16 16.58
N LYS A 177 28.24 -11.10 15.82
CA LYS A 177 27.74 -9.76 16.08
C LYS A 177 26.32 -9.65 15.54
N GLY A 178 25.37 -9.51 16.47
CA GLY A 178 24.23 -8.62 16.31
C GLY A 178 22.94 -9.23 15.78
N THR A 179 21.98 -9.34 16.69
CA THR A 179 20.52 -9.40 16.52
C THR A 179 20.01 -8.39 15.48
N GLY A 180 19.95 -8.81 14.22
CA GLY A 180 19.21 -8.09 13.17
C GLY A 180 17.81 -8.69 13.05
N ILE A 181 16.79 -7.85 13.12
CA ILE A 181 15.41 -8.25 12.85
C ILE A 181 15.38 -8.95 11.48
N GLN A 182 15.03 -10.24 11.49
CA GLN A 182 14.91 -11.10 10.32
C GLN A 182 13.80 -10.56 9.41
N HIS A 183 14.14 -9.73 8.43
CA HIS A 183 13.20 -9.37 7.38
C HIS A 183 13.06 -10.55 6.43
N SER A 184 11.93 -11.26 6.55
CA SER A 184 11.52 -12.32 5.61
C SER A 184 11.61 -11.80 4.16
N PRO A 185 12.12 -12.60 3.21
CA PRO A 185 12.26 -12.18 1.82
C PRO A 185 10.91 -11.79 1.22
N SER A 186 10.96 -11.10 0.08
CA SER A 186 9.81 -10.75 -0.77
C SER A 186 9.13 -11.97 -1.44
N GLY A 187 9.06 -13.11 -0.77
CA GLY A 187 8.29 -14.29 -1.16
C GLY A 187 7.04 -14.38 -0.32
N ILE A 188 5.89 -13.98 -0.88
CA ILE A 188 4.55 -14.56 -0.64
C ILE A 188 4.22 -14.97 0.82
N SER A 189 4.64 -14.22 1.85
CA SER A 189 3.99 -14.33 3.16
C SER A 189 4.32 -13.13 4.03
N MET A 190 3.47 -12.11 3.91
CA MET A 190 3.26 -11.13 4.98
C MET A 190 1.79 -11.15 5.45
N VAL A 191 0.99 -12.08 4.92
CA VAL A 191 -0.47 -12.12 5.04
C VAL A 191 -1.00 -13.50 5.44
N PHE A 192 -0.18 -14.56 5.33
CA PHE A 192 -0.56 -15.89 5.80
C PHE A 192 0.26 -16.22 7.04
N GLY A 193 -0.31 -15.90 8.20
CA GLY A 193 0.07 -16.52 9.45
C GLY A 193 -0.15 -18.03 9.36
N ASN A 194 0.72 -18.78 10.03
CA ASN A 194 0.77 -20.23 10.15
C ASN A 194 1.04 -21.04 8.87
N PHE A 195 2.30 -21.43 8.71
CA PHE A 195 2.63 -22.75 8.18
C PHE A 195 3.43 -23.50 9.24
N ASN A 196 2.76 -24.30 10.05
CA ASN A 196 3.39 -25.43 10.73
C ASN A 196 3.84 -26.42 9.65
N THR A 197 4.97 -26.16 9.02
CA THR A 197 5.67 -27.20 8.26
C THR A 197 6.44 -28.08 9.25
N PRO A 198 6.55 -29.40 8.99
CA PRO A 198 7.34 -30.32 9.83
C PRO A 198 8.82 -29.93 9.95
N THR A 199 9.27 -28.92 9.19
CA THR A 199 10.64 -28.44 9.08
C THR A 199 10.95 -27.25 10.00
N GLY A 200 10.06 -26.85 10.91
CA GLY A 200 10.42 -26.03 12.08
C GLY A 200 10.70 -24.54 11.81
N TYR A 201 10.07 -23.91 10.82
CA TYR A 201 10.21 -22.46 10.62
C TYR A 201 9.22 -21.68 11.50
N HIS A 202 9.70 -21.16 12.64
CA HIS A 202 8.98 -20.19 13.46
C HIS A 202 9.22 -18.76 12.98
N ASN A 203 8.15 -17.96 12.88
CA ASN A 203 8.24 -16.54 12.56
C ASN A 203 8.40 -15.76 13.87
N GLU A 204 9.60 -15.24 14.14
CA GLU A 204 9.93 -14.57 15.42
C GLU A 204 9.14 -13.28 15.67
N ALA A 205 8.46 -12.72 14.66
CA ALA A 205 7.57 -11.57 14.84
C ALA A 205 6.26 -11.91 15.59
N PHE A 206 5.94 -13.20 15.73
CA PHE A 206 4.79 -13.70 16.49
C PHE A 206 5.23 -14.82 17.43
N THR A 207 6.13 -14.52 18.36
CA THR A 207 6.24 -15.36 19.56
C THR A 207 5.00 -15.07 20.41
N SER A 208 4.16 -16.07 20.65
CA SER A 208 3.25 -15.99 21.79
C SER A 208 4.16 -16.11 23.01
N SER A 209 4.44 -14.99 23.66
CA SER A 209 5.16 -14.92 24.92
C SER A 209 4.45 -15.80 25.95
N THR A 210 4.88 -17.06 26.00
CA THR A 210 4.48 -18.10 26.94
C THR A 210 5.73 -18.61 27.66
N GLU A 211 6.74 -17.76 27.80
CA GLU A 211 7.78 -18.00 28.79
C GLU A 211 7.20 -17.66 30.16
N LYS A 212 6.89 -18.73 30.90
CA LYS A 212 6.61 -18.71 32.33
C LYS A 212 7.65 -17.84 33.03
N LEU A 213 7.19 -16.80 33.71
CA LEU A 213 7.93 -16.13 34.77
C LEU A 213 8.19 -17.15 35.89
N GLU A 214 9.33 -17.82 35.87
CA GLU A 214 9.81 -18.53 37.05
C GLU A 214 10.26 -17.49 38.08
N ARG A 215 9.66 -17.61 39.27
CA ARG A 215 9.95 -16.78 40.44
C ARG A 215 11.38 -17.05 40.91
N TYR A 216 12.11 -15.98 41.20
CA TYR A 216 13.03 -15.92 42.33
C TYR A 216 12.59 -14.77 43.23
#